data_AF-A0A7C4R9H9-F1
#
_entry.id   AF-A0A7C4R9H9-F1
#
_cell.length_a   1.000
_cell.length_b   1.000
_cell.length_c   1.000
_cell.angle_alpha   90.00
_cell.angle_beta   90.00
_cell.angle_gamma   90.00
#
_symmetry.space_group_name_H-M   'P 1'
#
loop_
_entity.id
_entity.type
_entity.pdbx_description
1 polymer ?
#
loop_
_entity_poly.entity_id
_entity_poly.type
_entity_poly.pdbx_seq_one_letter_code
_entity_poly.pdbx_strand_id
1 'polypeptide(L)' 'MSFKYVGKPIPPQDGFLKVTGTATYTFDLELPGMLYAKLVTSTVPH' A
#
# COMPACT_ATOMS: atom_id res chain seq x y z
N MET A 1 -26.26 -6.38 -25.78
CA MET A 1 -25.32 -5.25 -25.59
C MET A 1 -23.95 -5.83 -25.30
N SER A 2 -22.91 -5.42 -26.02
CA SER A 2 -21.53 -5.87 -25.77
C SER A 2 -20.81 -4.79 -24.97
N PHE A 3 -20.31 -5.14 -23.78
CA PHE A 3 -19.58 -4.22 -22.91
C PHE A 3 -18.08 -4.29 -23.19
N LYS A 4 -17.43 -3.13 -23.28
CA LYS A 4 -16.00 -3.03 -23.62
C LYS A 4 -15.09 -3.68 -22.57
N TYR A 5 -15.46 -3.58 -21.29
CA TYR A 5 -14.60 -3.99 -20.15
C TYR A 5 -15.28 -4.94 -19.16
N VAL A 6 -16.60 -4.84 -18.97
CA VAL A 6 -17.33 -5.65 -17.99
C VAL A 6 -17.25 -7.14 -18.37
N GLY A 7 -16.90 -7.99 -17.39
CA GLY A 7 -16.81 -9.45 -17.56
C GLY A 7 -15.50 -9.96 -18.15
N LYS A 8 -14.51 -9.09 -18.45
CA LYS A 8 -13.20 -9.50 -18.97
C LYS A 8 -12.16 -9.61 -17.85
N PRO A 9 -11.25 -10.61 -17.90
CA PRO A 9 -10.16 -10.75 -16.93
C PRO A 9 -9.04 -9.75 -17.24
N ILE A 10 -9.25 -8.49 -16.88
CA ILE A 10 -8.28 -7.40 -17.09
C ILE A 10 -7.36 -7.35 -15.87
N PRO A 11 -6.03 -7.36 -16.04
CA PRO A 11 -5.10 -7.21 -14.93
C PRO A 11 -5.34 -5.90 -14.16
N PRO A 12 -5.17 -5.89 -12.83
CA PRO A 12 -5.28 -4.67 -12.04
C PRO A 12 -4.20 -3.68 -12.43
N GLN A 13 -4.54 -2.38 -12.44
CA GLN A 13 -3.64 -1.31 -12.88
C GLN A 13 -2.34 -1.26 -12.07
N ASP A 14 -2.42 -1.54 -10.76
CA ASP A 14 -1.30 -1.54 -9.84
C ASP A 14 -0.65 -2.93 -9.67
N GLY A 15 -1.11 -3.93 -10.43
CA GLY A 15 -0.66 -5.32 -10.30
C GLY A 15 0.84 -5.46 -10.48
N PHE A 16 1.38 -4.85 -11.54
CA PHE A 16 2.82 -4.87 -11.81
C PHE A 16 3.63 -4.27 -10.64
N LEU A 17 3.23 -3.11 -10.13
CA LEU A 17 3.94 -2.44 -9.04
C LEU A 17 3.98 -3.30 -7.78
N LYS A 18 2.86 -3.94 -7.44
CA LYS A 18 2.74 -4.83 -6.28
C LYS A 18 3.59 -6.10 -6.43
N VAL A 19 3.52 -6.78 -7.57
CA VAL A 19 4.22 -8.09 -7.74
C VAL A 19 5.72 -7.94 -7.98
N THR A 20 6.18 -6.76 -8.40
CA THR A 20 7.62 -6.46 -8.56
C THR A 20 8.24 -5.80 -7.34
N GLY A 21 7.46 -5.47 -6.32
CA GLY A 21 7.94 -4.72 -5.15
C GLY A 21 8.33 -3.28 -5.47
N THR A 22 7.84 -2.72 -6.58
CA THR A 22 8.11 -1.32 -6.98
C THR A 22 7.01 -0.36 -6.52
N ALA A 23 5.91 -0.87 -5.97
CA ALA A 23 4.92 -0.05 -5.27
C ALA A 23 5.55 0.57 -4.02
N THR A 24 5.46 1.90 -3.88
CA THR A 24 5.94 2.62 -2.71
C THR A 24 4.81 2.81 -1.70
N TYR A 25 4.99 2.30 -0.50
CA TYR A 25 4.15 2.51 0.68
C TYR A 25 4.79 3.53 1.63
N THR A 26 4.03 4.01 2.60
CA THR A 26 4.52 5.00 3.58
C THR A 26 5.75 4.55 4.35
N PHE A 27 5.91 3.24 4.55
CA PHE A 27 7.08 2.67 5.22
C PHE A 27 8.34 2.64 4.34
N ASP A 28 8.18 2.65 3.02
CA ASP A 28 9.30 2.60 2.08
C ASP A 28 9.97 3.99 1.87
N LEU A 29 9.42 5.04 2.49
CA LEU A 29 9.92 6.40 2.37
C LEU A 29 11.12 6.60 3.29
N GLU A 30 12.22 7.10 2.72
CA GLU A 30 13.39 7.59 3.46
C GLU A 30 13.66 9.04 3.08
N LEU A 31 13.69 9.93 4.07
CA LEU A 31 13.89 11.36 3.88
C LEU A 31 15.14 11.85 4.62
N PRO A 32 15.90 12.82 4.08
CA PRO A 32 17.01 13.44 4.81
C PRO A 32 16.55 14.00 6.16
N GLY A 33 17.14 13.51 7.25
CA GLY A 33 16.79 13.92 8.61
C GLY A 33 15.51 13.31 9.18
N MET A 34 14.98 12.23 8.59
CA MET A 34 13.79 11.55 9.09
C MET A 34 13.96 11.08 10.54
N LEU A 35 13.01 11.45 11.40
CA LEU A 35 12.93 11.04 12.80
C LEU A 35 11.93 9.88 12.98
N TYR A 36 12.04 9.15 14.09
CA TYR A 36 11.18 8.02 14.42
C TYR A 36 10.33 8.31 15.65
N ALA A 37 9.06 7.92 15.59
CA ALA A 37 8.12 8.01 16.72
C ALA A 37 7.80 6.61 17.26
N LYS A 38 7.58 6.51 18.57
CA LYS A 38 7.06 5.32 19.23
C LYS A 38 6.01 5.73 20.26
N LEU A 39 4.89 5.03 20.27
CA LEU A 39 3.79 5.32 21.18
C LEU A 39 3.93 4.51 22.48
N VAL A 40 3.65 5.13 23.63
CA VAL A 40 3.51 4.46 24.93
C VAL A 40 2.02 4.35 25.24
N THR A 41 1.49 3.12 25.25
CA THR A 41 0.08 2.81 25.52
C THR A 41 -0.14 2.29 26.94
N SER A 42 -1.39 2.34 27.43
CA SER A 42 -1.80 1.63 28.65
C SER A 42 -1.45 0.14 28.57
N THR A 43 -1.02 -0.46 29.69
CA THR A 43 -0.80 -1.90 29.83
C THR A 43 -2.03 -2.64 30.35
N VAL A 44 -3.11 -1.92 30.69
CA VAL A 44 -4.32 -2.50 31.29
C VAL A 44 -5.60 -2.05 30.56
N PRO A 45 -6.60 -2.95 30.43
CA PRO A 45 -7.95 -2.62 29.98
C PRO A 45 -8.80 -2.01 31.12
N HIS A 46 -10.08 -1.72 30.83
CA HIS A 46 -11.09 -1.31 31.82
C HIS A 46 -11.71 -2.51 32.53
#